data_AF-A0A8T5RRT8-F1
#
_entry.id   AF-A0A8T5RRT8-F1
#
_cell.length_a   1.000
_cell.length_b   1.000
_cell.length_c   1.000
_cell.angle_alpha   90.00
_cell.angle_beta   90.00
_cell.angle_gamma   90.00
#
_symmetry.space_group_name_H-M   'P 1'
#
loop_
_entity.id
_entity.type
_entity.pdbx_description
1 polymer ?
#
loop_
_entity_poly.entity_id
_entity_poly.type
_entity_poly.pdbx_seq_one_letter_code
_entity_poly.pdbx_strand_id
1 'polypeptide(L)'
;MCFYITATFPKGTQVGKLREILEFYQMDFSEIDNPVVKSQLRPDEKYFRATKDYCDCDTVLGSLNNLQDFQTLTKSKKVKALKKKNWSEEEINNWINEKLKTKQKNSNEKFTPTERKERIIRWVNFLHNLLDNKNVLRIGLLKHWYTGGLKDEEIKIKKTEKIAINQVTPELLLNLSEDILYEFFPIYDY
;
A
#
# COMPACT_ATOMS: atom_id res chain seq x y z
N MET A 1 -2.16 -15.27 7.10
CA MET A 1 -1.50 -14.00 6.73
C MET A 1 -2.60 -13.05 6.32
N CYS A 2 -2.61 -11.87 6.92
CA CYS A 2 -3.59 -10.83 6.61
C CYS A 2 -2.87 -9.65 6.00
N PHE A 3 -3.53 -8.99 5.06
CA PHE A 3 -3.02 -7.74 4.51
C PHE A 3 -3.60 -6.59 5.33
N TYR A 4 -2.80 -5.58 5.67
CA TYR A 4 -3.29 -4.36 6.29
C TYR A 4 -2.71 -3.12 5.61
N ILE A 5 -3.56 -2.12 5.44
CA ILE A 5 -3.19 -0.77 5.08
C ILE A 5 -3.07 0.02 6.38
N THR A 6 -1.91 0.61 6.55
CA THR A 6 -1.61 1.46 7.70
C THR A 6 -1.26 2.84 7.20
N ALA A 7 -1.43 3.82 8.08
CA ALA A 7 -1.20 5.21 7.76
C ALA A 7 -0.30 5.89 8.78
N THR A 8 0.36 6.95 8.35
CA THR A 8 1.07 7.86 9.26
C THR A 8 0.52 9.26 9.15
N PHE A 9 0.49 9.95 10.28
CA PHE A 9 0.16 11.38 10.35
C PHE A 9 1.19 12.13 11.18
N PRO A 10 1.40 13.43 10.93
CA PRO A 10 2.04 14.31 11.89
C PRO A 10 1.33 14.25 13.25
N LYS A 11 2.08 14.31 14.35
CA LYS A 11 1.59 14.18 15.73
C LYS A 11 0.54 15.23 16.09
N GLY A 12 0.59 16.40 15.44
CA GLY A 12 -0.38 17.48 15.61
C GLY A 12 -1.71 17.26 14.89
N THR A 13 -1.84 16.25 14.02
CA THR A 13 -3.09 15.96 13.30
C THR A 13 -4.17 15.52 14.28
N GLN A 14 -5.28 16.27 14.29
CA GLN A 14 -6.44 15.98 15.12
C GLN A 14 -7.40 15.08 14.33
N VAL A 15 -7.21 13.76 14.41
CA VAL A 15 -8.01 12.76 13.68
C VAL A 15 -9.52 12.94 13.90
N GLY A 16 -9.93 13.37 15.10
CA GLY A 16 -11.35 13.67 15.40
C GLY A 16 -11.98 14.74 14.50
N LYS A 17 -11.19 15.68 13.95
CA LYS A 17 -11.65 16.69 12.98
C LYS A 17 -11.89 16.12 11.58
N LEU A 18 -11.44 14.89 11.32
CA LEU A 18 -11.56 14.22 10.02
C LEU A 18 -12.82 13.35 9.94
N ARG A 19 -13.60 13.27 11.03
CA ARG A 19 -14.70 12.33 11.21
C ARG A 19 -15.68 12.28 10.03
N GLU A 20 -16.13 13.44 9.55
CA GLU A 20 -17.08 13.52 8.43
C GLU A 20 -16.51 12.90 7.14
N ILE A 21 -15.24 13.17 6.85
CA ILE A 21 -14.53 12.61 5.68
C ILE A 21 -14.35 11.11 5.86
N LEU A 22 -13.93 10.66 7.05
CA LEU A 22 -13.75 9.24 7.35
C LEU A 22 -15.08 8.46 7.24
N GLU A 23 -16.18 9.02 7.73
CA GLU A 23 -17.50 8.41 7.63
C GLU A 23 -17.97 8.32 6.16
N PHE A 24 -17.84 9.40 5.38
CA PHE A 24 -18.19 9.41 3.96
C PHE A 24 -17.42 8.35 3.15
N TYR A 25 -16.11 8.24 3.39
CA TYR A 25 -15.26 7.26 2.71
C TYR A 25 -15.22 5.89 3.38
N GLN A 26 -15.98 5.68 4.47
CA GLN A 26 -15.97 4.45 5.29
C GLN A 26 -14.56 4.04 5.75
N MET A 27 -13.69 5.01 6.00
CA MET A 27 -12.36 4.83 6.55
C MET A 27 -12.38 4.97 8.07
N ASP A 28 -11.30 4.53 8.72
CA ASP A 28 -11.04 4.78 10.14
C ASP A 28 -9.55 4.89 10.41
N PHE A 29 -9.19 5.63 11.45
CA PHE A 29 -7.81 5.75 11.91
C PHE A 29 -7.70 5.40 13.38
N SER A 30 -7.29 4.16 13.64
CA SER A 30 -7.03 3.65 14.98
C SER A 30 -5.52 3.62 15.23
N GLU A 31 -5.05 4.35 16.25
CA GLU A 31 -3.60 4.46 16.55
C GLU A 31 -3.01 3.08 16.90
N ILE A 32 -1.86 2.77 16.32
CA ILE A 32 -1.10 1.53 16.56
C ILE A 32 0.19 1.90 17.30
N ASP A 33 0.41 1.25 18.44
CA ASP A 33 1.70 1.27 19.10
C ASP A 33 2.55 0.10 18.61
N ASN A 34 3.39 0.35 17.60
CA ASN A 34 4.37 -0.60 17.09
C ASN A 34 5.77 0.03 17.22
N PRO A 35 6.61 -0.39 18.20
CA PRO A 35 7.93 0.19 18.43
C PRO A 35 8.87 0.08 17.23
N VAL A 36 8.78 -1.03 16.47
CA VAL A 36 9.62 -1.29 15.30
C VAL A 36 9.34 -0.27 14.21
N VAL A 37 8.07 -0.05 13.89
CA VAL A 37 7.67 0.97 12.91
C VAL A 37 8.02 2.36 13.43
N LYS A 38 7.65 2.69 14.68
CA LYS A 38 7.92 4.01 15.28
C LYS A 38 9.40 4.40 15.23
N SER A 39 10.32 3.46 15.41
CA SER A 39 11.77 3.71 15.34
C SER A 39 12.27 4.13 13.94
N GLN A 40 11.50 3.85 12.89
CA GLN A 40 11.82 4.18 11.50
C GLN A 40 11.06 5.41 10.98
N LEU A 41 10.08 5.89 11.75
CA LEU A 41 9.29 7.08 11.45
C LEU A 41 9.97 8.35 11.97
N ARG A 42 9.48 9.51 11.53
CA ARG A 42 9.93 10.79 12.09
C ARG A 42 9.47 10.90 13.54
N PRO A 43 10.22 11.60 14.43
CA PRO A 43 9.84 11.73 15.85
C PRO A 43 8.47 12.37 16.08
N ASP A 44 8.00 13.16 15.12
CA ASP A 44 6.71 13.85 15.12
C ASP A 44 5.63 13.08 14.35
N GLU A 45 5.76 11.77 14.15
CA GLU A 45 4.76 10.94 13.48
C GLU A 45 4.02 10.01 14.43
N LYS A 46 2.78 9.74 14.05
CA LYS A 46 1.93 8.69 14.64
C LYS A 46 1.60 7.66 13.58
N TYR A 47 1.41 6.42 14.00
CA TYR A 47 1.10 5.27 13.16
C TYR A 47 -0.31 4.77 13.45
N PHE A 48 -1.07 4.44 12.40
CA PHE A 48 -2.48 4.12 12.48
C PHE A 48 -2.81 2.93 11.58
N ARG A 49 -3.84 2.18 11.96
CA ARG A 49 -4.60 1.36 11.01
C ARG A 49 -5.47 2.29 10.17
N ALA A 50 -5.56 2.08 8.85
CA ALA A 50 -6.24 3.01 7.94
C ALA A 50 -7.67 2.61 7.54
N THR A 51 -8.16 1.45 8.00
CA THR A 51 -9.44 0.88 7.56
C THR A 51 -10.23 0.28 8.73
N LYS A 52 -11.55 0.17 8.54
CA LYS A 52 -12.51 -0.41 9.50
C LYS A 52 -12.59 -1.93 9.42
N ASP A 53 -12.22 -2.51 8.28
CA ASP A 53 -12.41 -3.94 7.99
C ASP A 53 -11.45 -4.81 8.79
N TYR A 54 -11.83 -6.07 9.04
CA TYR A 54 -10.99 -7.04 9.77
C TYR A 54 -9.59 -7.23 9.15
N CYS A 55 -9.48 -7.17 7.82
CA CYS A 55 -8.24 -7.13 7.05
C CYS A 55 -8.47 -6.50 5.66
N ASP A 56 -7.40 -6.00 5.04
CA ASP A 56 -7.41 -5.35 3.73
C ASP A 56 -6.99 -6.31 2.60
N CYS A 57 -7.16 -7.62 2.77
CA CYS A 57 -6.79 -8.64 1.78
C CYS A 57 -7.46 -8.46 0.42
N ASP A 58 -8.55 -7.70 0.38
CA ASP A 58 -9.34 -7.36 -0.80
C ASP A 58 -9.10 -5.93 -1.29
N THR A 59 -7.99 -5.31 -0.87
CA THR A 59 -7.65 -3.97 -1.34
C THR A 59 -7.23 -3.97 -2.81
N VAL A 60 -7.62 -2.90 -3.50
CA VAL A 60 -7.13 -2.60 -4.86
C VAL A 60 -5.77 -1.91 -4.84
N LEU A 61 -5.33 -1.38 -3.69
CA LEU A 61 -4.04 -0.69 -3.57
C LEU A 61 -2.87 -1.66 -3.80
N GLY A 62 -2.00 -1.33 -4.75
CA GLY A 62 -0.88 -2.19 -5.14
C GLY A 62 -1.29 -3.51 -5.81
N SER A 63 -2.56 -3.69 -6.19
CA SER A 63 -3.06 -4.93 -6.78
C SER A 63 -2.49 -5.24 -8.17
N LEU A 64 -1.91 -4.24 -8.85
CA LEU A 64 -1.19 -4.43 -10.12
C LEU A 64 0.33 -4.54 -9.94
N ASN A 65 0.85 -4.31 -8.73
CA ASN A 65 2.27 -4.40 -8.48
C ASN A 65 2.71 -5.85 -8.25
N ASN A 66 3.31 -6.42 -9.28
CA ASN A 66 3.82 -7.79 -9.26
C ASN A 66 5.30 -7.88 -8.84
N LEU A 67 5.93 -6.79 -8.41
CA LEU A 67 7.38 -6.75 -8.15
C LEU A 67 7.80 -7.73 -7.04
N GLN A 68 7.03 -7.80 -5.95
CA GLN A 68 7.33 -8.71 -4.85
C GLN A 68 7.18 -10.18 -5.29
N ASP A 69 6.15 -10.48 -6.09
CA ASP A 69 5.95 -11.81 -6.66
C ASP A 69 7.06 -12.17 -7.65
N PHE A 70 7.48 -11.21 -8.47
CA PHE A 70 8.62 -11.36 -9.38
C PHE A 70 9.87 -11.74 -8.58
N GLN A 71 10.25 -10.94 -7.57
CA GLN A 71 11.42 -11.20 -6.73
C GLN A 71 11.34 -12.55 -6.00
N THR A 72 10.16 -12.92 -5.52
CA THR A 72 9.90 -14.20 -4.86
C THR A 72 10.11 -15.37 -5.84
N LEU A 73 9.55 -15.26 -7.05
CA LEU A 73 9.73 -16.24 -8.11
C LEU A 73 11.19 -16.36 -8.54
N THR A 74 11.92 -15.24 -8.68
CA THR A 74 13.36 -15.22 -9.01
C THR A 74 14.18 -16.01 -7.98
N LYS A 75 13.85 -15.91 -6.68
CA LYS A 75 14.54 -16.63 -5.60
C LYS A 75 14.06 -18.08 -5.41
N SER A 76 13.02 -18.50 -6.14
CA SER A 76 12.37 -19.79 -5.94
C SER A 76 13.29 -20.97 -6.26
N LYS A 77 13.01 -22.12 -5.63
CA LYS A 77 13.67 -23.40 -5.96
C LYS A 77 13.52 -23.75 -7.44
N LYS A 78 12.41 -23.34 -8.07
CA LYS A 78 12.14 -23.61 -9.49
C LYS A 78 13.10 -22.83 -10.39
N VAL A 79 13.30 -21.53 -10.16
CA VAL A 79 14.28 -20.73 -10.92
C VAL A 79 15.69 -21.28 -10.75
N LYS A 80 16.08 -21.70 -9.53
CA LYS A 80 17.37 -22.39 -9.31
C LYS A 80 17.49 -23.66 -10.16
N ALA A 81 16.42 -24.43 -10.30
CA ALA A 81 16.40 -25.62 -11.14
C ALA A 81 16.45 -25.29 -12.65
N LEU A 82 15.80 -24.20 -13.09
CA LEU A 82 15.88 -23.73 -14.49
C LEU A 82 17.30 -23.27 -14.85
N LYS A 83 17.97 -22.53 -13.95
CA LYS A 83 19.40 -22.18 -14.12
C LYS A 83 20.28 -23.41 -14.25
N LYS A 84 20.06 -24.45 -13.44
CA LYS A 84 20.77 -25.74 -13.55
C LYS A 84 20.50 -26.48 -14.86
N LYS A 85 19.40 -26.18 -15.55
CA LYS A 85 19.07 -26.72 -16.88
C LYS A 85 19.58 -25.83 -18.03
N ASN A 86 20.47 -24.87 -17.75
CA ASN A 86 21.04 -23.94 -18.71
C ASN A 86 20.00 -23.06 -19.43
N TRP A 87 18.86 -22.77 -18.79
CA TRP A 87 17.98 -21.73 -19.30
C TRP A 87 18.68 -20.38 -19.22
N SER A 88 18.55 -19.59 -20.28
CA SER A 88 19.01 -18.20 -20.31
C SER A 88 18.22 -17.33 -19.34
N GLU A 89 18.78 -16.19 -18.94
CA GLU A 89 18.07 -15.24 -18.08
C GLU A 89 16.80 -14.70 -18.76
N GLU A 90 16.80 -14.59 -20.09
CA GLU A 90 15.61 -14.18 -20.87
C GLU A 90 14.49 -15.23 -20.78
N GLU A 91 14.80 -16.52 -20.96
CA GLU A 91 13.81 -17.61 -20.81
C GLU A 91 13.26 -17.69 -19.38
N ILE A 92 14.11 -17.48 -18.38
CA ILE A 92 13.70 -17.45 -16.97
C ILE A 92 12.78 -16.26 -16.71
N ASN A 93 13.12 -15.06 -17.20
CA ASN A 93 12.28 -13.87 -17.06
C ASN A 93 10.93 -14.04 -17.76
N ASN A 94 10.92 -14.60 -18.97
CA ASN A 94 9.68 -14.90 -19.69
C ASN A 94 8.80 -15.88 -18.90
N TRP A 95 9.39 -16.95 -18.36
CA TRP A 95 8.66 -17.88 -17.50
C TRP A 95 8.09 -17.23 -16.24
N ILE A 96 8.86 -16.37 -15.56
CA ILE A 96 8.38 -15.62 -14.39
C ILE A 96 7.20 -14.73 -14.80
N ASN A 97 7.34 -13.97 -15.89
CA ASN A 97 6.30 -13.08 -16.39
C ASN A 97 5.01 -13.82 -16.78
N GLU A 98 5.13 -15.01 -17.37
CA GLU A 98 3.96 -15.88 -17.63
C GLU A 98 3.25 -16.28 -16.33
N LYS A 99 4.00 -16.67 -15.30
CA LYS A 99 3.42 -17.01 -13.98
C LYS A 99 2.74 -15.83 -13.32
N LEU A 100 3.33 -14.64 -13.42
CA LEU A 100 2.73 -13.41 -12.91
C LEU A 100 1.43 -13.08 -13.65
N LYS A 101 1.39 -13.21 -14.98
CA LYS A 101 0.17 -13.02 -15.79
C LYS A 101 -0.93 -13.99 -15.38
N THR A 102 -0.61 -15.26 -15.13
CA THR A 102 -1.61 -16.24 -14.67
C THR A 102 -2.12 -15.91 -13.26
N LYS A 103 -1.22 -15.55 -12.33
CA LYS A 103 -1.61 -15.16 -10.96
C LYS A 103 -2.48 -13.91 -10.96
N GLN A 104 -2.13 -12.92 -11.79
CA GLN A 104 -2.88 -11.68 -11.92
C GLN A 104 -4.26 -11.90 -12.54
N LYS A 105 -4.40 -12.81 -13.52
CA LYS A 105 -5.72 -13.24 -14.01
C LYS A 105 -6.59 -13.79 -12.87
N ASN A 106 -6.03 -14.64 -12.01
CA ASN A 106 -6.77 -15.23 -10.90
C ASN A 106 -7.05 -14.23 -9.75
N SER A 107 -6.15 -13.28 -9.46
CA SER A 107 -6.42 -12.22 -8.47
C SER A 107 -7.39 -11.16 -8.99
N ASN A 108 -7.42 -10.96 -10.32
CA ASN A 108 -8.40 -10.10 -10.99
C ASN A 108 -9.83 -10.65 -10.91
N GLU A 109 -10.05 -11.91 -10.53
CA GLU A 109 -11.39 -12.50 -10.40
C GLU A 109 -12.17 -11.96 -9.19
N LYS A 110 -11.51 -11.32 -8.20
CA LYS A 110 -12.22 -10.76 -7.04
C LYS A 110 -13.06 -9.53 -7.35
N PHE A 111 -12.66 -8.73 -8.34
CA PHE A 111 -13.38 -7.52 -8.74
C PHE A 111 -13.46 -7.44 -10.25
N THR A 112 -14.65 -7.15 -10.75
CA THR A 112 -14.83 -6.72 -12.12
C THR A 112 -13.98 -5.48 -12.42
N PRO A 113 -13.61 -5.24 -13.70
CA PRO A 113 -12.89 -4.03 -14.08
C PRO A 113 -13.57 -2.73 -13.59
N THR A 114 -14.90 -2.71 -13.59
CA THR A 114 -15.71 -1.58 -13.12
C THR A 114 -15.57 -1.38 -11.61
N GLU A 115 -15.78 -2.42 -10.79
CA GLU A 115 -15.66 -2.33 -9.32
C GLU A 115 -14.26 -1.89 -8.89
N ARG A 116 -13.23 -2.39 -9.56
CA ARG A 116 -11.84 -1.96 -9.29
C ARG A 116 -11.66 -0.48 -9.57
N LYS A 117 -12.18 -0.01 -10.71
CA LYS A 117 -12.13 1.40 -11.11
C LYS A 117 -12.85 2.28 -10.08
N GLU A 118 -14.03 1.87 -9.62
CA GLU A 118 -14.78 2.60 -8.59
C GLU A 118 -14.02 2.65 -7.26
N ARG A 119 -13.50 1.50 -6.80
CA ARG A 119 -12.73 1.41 -5.55
C ARG A 119 -11.46 2.26 -5.58
N ILE A 120 -10.72 2.26 -6.69
CA ILE A 120 -9.50 3.07 -6.78
C ILE A 120 -9.82 4.57 -6.90
N ILE A 121 -10.87 4.95 -7.63
CA ILE A 121 -11.34 6.35 -7.69
C ILE A 121 -11.77 6.81 -6.30
N ARG A 122 -12.44 5.96 -5.52
CA ARG A 122 -12.80 6.27 -4.13
C ARG A 122 -11.56 6.59 -3.29
N TRP A 123 -10.47 5.84 -3.44
CA TRP A 123 -9.20 6.10 -2.76
C TRP A 123 -8.55 7.42 -3.20
N VAL A 124 -8.52 7.71 -4.49
CA VAL A 124 -8.02 8.99 -5.02
C VAL A 124 -8.80 10.14 -4.41
N ASN A 125 -10.13 10.10 -4.51
CA ASN A 125 -11.01 11.15 -3.99
C ASN A 125 -10.88 11.30 -2.46
N PHE A 126 -10.71 10.19 -1.73
CA PHE A 126 -10.44 10.21 -0.30
C PHE A 126 -9.16 10.99 0.03
N LEU A 127 -8.05 10.68 -0.64
CA LEU A 127 -6.77 11.34 -0.39
C LEU A 127 -6.83 12.84 -0.73
N HIS A 128 -7.50 13.20 -1.82
CA HIS A 128 -7.74 14.60 -2.18
C HIS A 128 -8.54 15.32 -1.09
N ASN A 129 -9.73 14.84 -0.75
CA ASN A 129 -10.58 15.47 0.26
C ASN A 129 -9.92 15.52 1.65
N LEU A 130 -9.11 14.52 1.99
CA LEU A 130 -8.37 14.47 3.23
C LEU A 130 -7.30 15.56 3.33
N LEU A 131 -6.61 15.87 2.23
CA LEU A 131 -5.52 16.87 2.21
C LEU A 131 -6.03 18.29 1.94
N ASP A 132 -7.12 18.42 1.17
CA ASP A 132 -7.74 19.70 0.84
C ASP A 132 -8.42 20.36 2.06
N ASN A 133 -8.78 19.58 3.09
CA ASN A 133 -9.42 20.10 4.31
C ASN A 133 -8.50 20.94 5.22
N LYS A 134 -7.19 21.04 4.91
CA LYS A 134 -6.17 21.80 5.65
C LYS A 134 -5.93 21.39 7.11
N ASN A 135 -6.62 20.36 7.62
CA ASN A 135 -6.38 19.78 8.95
C ASN A 135 -5.26 18.71 8.93
N VAL A 136 -4.82 18.31 7.74
CA VAL A 136 -3.80 17.29 7.51
C VAL A 136 -2.70 17.87 6.64
N LEU A 137 -1.49 17.98 7.20
CA LEU A 137 -0.32 18.48 6.45
C LEU A 137 0.28 17.43 5.51
N ARG A 138 0.03 16.15 5.79
CA ARG A 138 0.39 14.99 4.97
C ARG A 138 -0.23 13.73 5.56
N ILE A 139 -0.33 12.71 4.73
CA ILE A 139 -0.65 11.33 5.14
C ILE A 139 0.37 10.39 4.52
N GLY A 140 0.95 9.48 5.30
CA GLY A 140 1.67 8.33 4.77
C GLY A 140 0.75 7.13 4.63
N LEU A 141 0.91 6.32 3.58
CA LEU A 141 0.29 4.99 3.46
C LEU A 141 1.39 3.93 3.36
N LEU A 142 1.23 2.85 4.13
CA LEU A 142 2.12 1.70 4.14
C LEU A 142 1.32 0.41 3.97
N LYS A 143 1.78 -0.42 3.04
CA LYS A 143 1.20 -1.69 2.64
C LYS A 143 2.14 -2.82 3.09
N HIS A 144 1.64 -3.77 3.89
CA HIS A 144 2.43 -4.90 4.41
C HIS A 144 1.57 -6.15 4.63
N TRP A 145 2.15 -7.34 4.38
CA TRP A 145 1.57 -8.63 4.77
C TRP A 145 1.96 -9.01 6.19
N TYR A 146 0.98 -9.06 7.08
CA TYR A 146 1.20 -9.38 8.49
C TYR A 146 1.12 -10.89 8.74
N THR A 147 2.11 -11.38 9.48
CA THR A 147 2.18 -12.75 9.96
C THR A 147 1.76 -12.89 11.43
N GLY A 148 1.89 -11.81 12.20
CA GLY A 148 1.48 -11.63 13.58
C GLY A 148 0.54 -10.44 13.78
N GLY A 149 0.56 -9.85 14.98
CA GLY A 149 -0.31 -8.74 15.36
C GLY A 149 0.21 -7.37 14.91
N LEU A 150 -0.69 -6.41 14.69
CA LEU A 150 -0.34 -5.04 14.23
C LEU A 150 0.71 -4.32 15.10
N LYS A 151 0.75 -4.63 16.40
CA LYS A 151 1.65 -4.00 17.39
C LYS A 151 3.05 -4.61 17.40
N ASP A 152 3.16 -5.90 17.08
CA ASP A 152 4.38 -6.68 17.29
C ASP A 152 5.03 -7.12 15.96
N GLU A 153 4.38 -6.90 14.82
CA GLU A 153 4.93 -7.21 13.51
C GLU A 153 6.22 -6.42 13.25
N GLU A 154 7.28 -7.14 12.86
CA GLU A 154 8.56 -6.56 12.49
C GLU A 154 8.53 -6.07 11.03
N ILE A 155 8.03 -4.85 10.83
CA ILE A 155 7.97 -4.23 9.51
C ILE A 155 9.23 -3.41 9.27
N LYS A 156 9.98 -3.71 8.20
CA LYS A 156 11.11 -2.90 7.76
C LYS A 156 10.71 -2.01 6.59
N ILE A 157 10.61 -0.71 6.82
CA ILE A 157 10.32 0.27 5.76
C ILE A 157 11.53 0.33 4.83
N LYS A 158 11.35 -0.08 3.58
CA LYS A 158 12.43 -0.17 2.58
C LYS A 158 12.79 1.20 2.00
N LYS A 159 11.79 2.07 1.84
CA LYS A 159 11.91 3.39 1.24
C LYS A 159 10.72 4.26 1.65
N THR A 160 10.94 5.58 1.65
CA THR A 160 9.87 6.57 1.73
C THR A 160 9.80 7.36 0.41
N GLU A 161 8.63 7.44 -0.19
CA GLU A 161 8.37 8.20 -1.41
C GLU A 161 7.42 9.35 -1.14
N LYS A 162 7.76 10.54 -1.61
CA LYS A 162 6.96 11.76 -1.43
C LYS A 162 6.23 12.09 -2.72
N ILE A 163 4.92 12.26 -2.63
CA ILE A 163 4.02 12.46 -3.77
C ILE A 163 3.16 13.70 -3.50
N ALA A 164 3.15 14.64 -4.43
CA ALA A 164 2.21 15.76 -4.37
C ALA A 164 0.80 15.27 -4.70
N ILE A 165 -0.23 15.84 -4.05
CA ILE A 165 -1.60 15.35 -4.22
C ILE A 165 -2.10 15.41 -5.68
N ASN A 166 -1.64 16.36 -6.49
CA ASN A 166 -1.95 16.43 -7.93
C ASN A 166 -1.31 15.31 -8.77
N GLN A 167 -0.33 14.59 -8.24
CA GLN A 167 0.31 13.44 -8.89
C GLN A 167 -0.38 12.12 -8.52
N VAL A 168 -1.35 12.15 -7.61
CA VAL A 168 -2.07 10.94 -7.19
C VAL A 168 -3.04 10.52 -8.28
N THR A 169 -2.69 9.42 -8.95
CA THR A 169 -3.54 8.83 -9.99
C THR A 169 -4.00 7.42 -9.59
N PRO A 170 -5.07 6.90 -10.20
CA PRO A 170 -5.44 5.50 -10.05
C PRO A 170 -4.30 4.54 -10.37
N GLU A 171 -3.51 4.82 -11.41
CA GLU A 171 -2.38 3.98 -11.81
C GLU A 171 -1.29 3.93 -10.73
N LEU A 172 -0.96 5.07 -10.12
CA LEU A 172 0.00 5.13 -9.02
C LEU A 172 -0.47 4.26 -7.85
N LEU A 173 -1.73 4.43 -7.44
CA LEU A 173 -2.28 3.71 -6.29
C LEU A 173 -2.45 2.19 -6.55
N LEU A 174 -2.75 1.79 -7.79
CA LEU A 174 -2.79 0.39 -8.20
C LEU A 174 -1.41 -0.28 -8.19
N ASN A 175 -0.33 0.51 -8.28
CA ASN A 175 1.05 0.04 -8.35
C ASN A 175 1.87 0.29 -7.08
N LEU A 176 1.25 0.63 -5.94
CA LEU A 176 1.96 0.74 -4.67
C LEU A 176 2.73 -0.53 -4.32
N SER A 177 3.97 -0.36 -3.90
CA SER A 177 4.83 -1.46 -3.46
C SER A 177 4.62 -1.79 -2.00
N GLU A 178 4.90 -3.04 -1.64
CA GLU A 178 4.96 -3.47 -0.25
C GLU A 178 6.19 -2.90 0.47
N ASP A 179 6.03 -2.55 1.74
CA ASP A 179 7.05 -1.98 2.63
C ASP A 179 7.64 -0.64 2.19
N ILE A 180 7.00 0.04 1.24
CA ILE A 180 7.31 1.43 0.88
C ILE A 180 6.27 2.33 1.55
N LEU A 181 6.76 3.35 2.26
CA LEU A 181 5.92 4.39 2.84
C LEU A 181 5.70 5.49 1.79
N TYR A 182 4.47 5.62 1.31
CA TYR A 182 4.09 6.65 0.36
C TYR A 182 3.48 7.84 1.12
N GLU A 183 4.21 8.95 1.19
CA GLU A 183 3.76 10.20 1.82
C GLU A 183 3.12 11.12 0.79
N PHE A 184 1.85 11.46 1.00
CA PHE A 184 1.08 12.36 0.17
C PHE A 184 1.00 13.75 0.81
N PHE A 185 1.29 14.78 0.03
CA PHE A 185 1.35 16.17 0.48
C PHE A 185 0.32 17.04 -0.25
N PRO A 186 -0.37 17.96 0.47
CA PRO A 186 -1.22 18.95 -0.16
C PRO A 186 -0.37 19.90 -1.02
N ILE A 187 -1.01 20.55 -1.99
CA ILE A 187 -0.41 21.66 -2.72
C ILE A 187 -1.04 22.92 -2.17
N TYR A 188 -0.25 23.69 -1.43
CA TYR A 188 -0.63 25.03 -1.06
C TYR A 188 0.12 25.98 -2.00
N ASP A 189 -0.61 26.63 -2.88
CA ASP A 189 -0.11 27.85 -3.49
C ASP A 189 -0.03 28.89 -2.37
N TYR A 190 1.18 29.32 -2.05
CA TYR A 190 1.46 30.43 -1.12
C TYR A 190 1.42 31.76 -1.87
#